data_AF-A0A938MLU6-F1
#
_entry.id   AF-A0A938MLU6-F1
#
_cell.length_a   1.000
_cell.length_b   1.000
_cell.length_c   1.000
_cell.angle_alpha   90.00
_cell.angle_beta   90.00
_cell.angle_gamma   90.00
#
_symmetry.space_group_name_H-M   'P 1'
#
loop_
_entity.id
_entity.type
_entity.pdbx_description
1 polymer ?
#
loop_
_entity_poly.entity_id
_entity_poly.type
_entity_poly.pdbx_seq_one_letter_code
_entity_poly.pdbx_strand_id
1 'polypeptide(L)' 'AALGAIAEQVGKSRDELIREAVRQLVTEFRHNHRRELLRQARGMWKDRTDLPDLEALRREFDER' A
#
# COMPACT_ATOMS: atom_id res chain seq x y z
N ALA A 1 -2.35 0.06 33.92
CA ALA A 1 -2.56 0.93 32.75
C ALA A 1 -3.08 0.08 31.58
N ALA A 2 -4.03 0.58 30.78
CA ALA A 2 -4.80 -0.22 29.80
C ALA A 2 -3.96 -1.14 28.88
N LEU A 3 -2.78 -0.67 28.42
CA LEU A 3 -1.83 -1.46 27.63
C LEU A 3 -1.34 -2.75 28.31
N GLY A 4 -1.17 -2.73 29.64
CA GLY A 4 -0.72 -3.90 30.40
C GLY A 4 -1.78 -5.00 30.45
N ALA A 5 -3.03 -4.62 30.69
CA ALA A 5 -4.15 -5.57 30.70
C ALA A 5 -4.35 -6.24 29.34
N ILE A 6 -4.20 -5.46 28.25
CA ILE A 6 -4.23 -6.00 26.89
C ILE A 6 -3.05 -6.96 26.70
N ALA A 7 -1.82 -6.55 27.04
CA ALA A 7 -0.63 -7.37 26.89
C ALA A 7 -0.76 -8.73 27.60
N GLU A 8 -1.27 -8.74 28.83
CA GLU A 8 -1.58 -9.96 29.60
C GLU A 8 -2.63 -10.83 28.89
N GLN A 9 -3.72 -10.24 28.40
CA GLN A 9 -4.79 -10.96 27.71
C GLN A 9 -4.30 -11.64 26.40
N VAL A 10 -3.39 -11.00 25.65
CA VAL A 10 -2.80 -11.58 24.43
C VAL A 10 -1.51 -12.37 24.69
N GLY A 11 -1.08 -12.51 25.95
CA GLY A 11 0.13 -13.26 26.31
C GLY A 11 1.43 -12.68 25.75
N LYS A 12 1.49 -11.35 25.58
CA LYS A 12 2.66 -10.63 25.05
C LYS A 12 3.23 -9.72 26.13
N SER A 13 4.52 -9.42 26.05
CA SER A 13 5.05 -8.28 26.78
C SER A 13 4.45 -6.98 26.21
N ARG A 14 4.40 -5.93 27.05
CA ARG A 14 3.99 -4.59 26.61
C ARG A 14 4.79 -4.11 25.40
N ASP A 15 6.08 -4.44 25.40
CA ASP A 15 7.05 -4.05 24.39
C ASP A 15 6.82 -4.74 23.05
N GLU A 16 6.49 -6.03 23.07
CA GLU A 16 6.07 -6.78 21.88
C GLU A 16 4.74 -6.27 21.32
N LEU A 17 3.77 -6.00 22.20
CA LEU A 17 2.48 -5.45 21.81
C LEU A 17 2.64 -4.11 21.09
N ILE A 18 3.48 -3.21 21.61
CA ILE A 18 3.77 -1.92 20.97
C ILE A 18 4.46 -2.11 19.62
N ARG A 19 5.49 -2.95 19.55
CA ARG A 19 6.22 -3.21 18.29
C ARG A 19 5.30 -3.82 17.22
N GLU A 20 4.37 -4.67 17.62
CA GLU A 20 3.38 -5.23 16.71
C GLU A 20 2.36 -4.21 16.24
N ALA A 21 1.78 -3.43 17.15
CA ALA A 21 0.83 -2.38 16.81
C ALA A 21 1.43 -1.36 15.83
N VAL A 22 2.68 -0.95 16.05
CA VAL A 22 3.40 -0.05 15.12
C VAL A 22 3.62 -0.69 13.76
N ARG A 23 4.00 -1.98 13.69
CA ARG A 23 4.18 -2.69 12.42
C ARG A 23 2.88 -2.79 11.62
N GLN A 24 1.77 -3.09 12.30
CA GLN A 24 0.45 -3.16 11.66
C GLN A 24 0.04 -1.77 11.14
N LEU A 25 0.20 -0.73 11.95
CA LEU A 25 -0.09 0.65 11.57
C LEU A 25 0.72 1.09 10.32
N VAL A 26 2.03 0.82 10.30
CA VAL A 26 2.88 1.14 9.15
C VAL A 26 2.43 0.41 7.89
N THR A 27 2.07 -0.87 8.02
CA THR A 27 1.57 -1.67 6.89
C THR A 27 0.27 -1.09 6.34
N GLU A 28 -0.68 -0.75 7.22
CA GLU A 28 -1.96 -0.15 6.83
C GLU A 28 -1.76 1.21 6.14
N PHE A 29 -0.92 2.08 6.72
CA PHE A 29 -0.58 3.37 6.12
C PHE A 29 0.06 3.22 4.73
N ARG A 30 0.97 2.26 4.54
CA ARG A 30 1.58 1.98 3.24
C ARG A 30 0.54 1.56 2.20
N HIS A 31 -0.40 0.69 2.56
CA HIS A 31 -1.46 0.26 1.65
C HIS A 31 -2.41 1.41 1.30
N ASN A 32 -2.83 2.20 2.29
CA ASN A 32 -3.70 3.35 2.07
C ASN A 32 -3.03 4.42 1.21
N HIS A 33 -1.76 4.73 1.50
CA HIS A 33 -0.99 5.71 0.74
C HIS A 33 -0.79 5.27 -0.72
N ARG A 34 -0.47 3.99 -0.97
CA ARG A 34 -0.37 3.45 -2.34
C ARG A 34 -1.68 3.59 -3.10
N ARG A 35 -2.83 3.28 -2.48
CA ARG A 35 -4.14 3.43 -3.14
C ARG A 35 -4.41 4.89 -3.50
N GLU A 36 -4.06 5.81 -2.61
CA GLU A 36 -4.26 7.23 -2.84
C GLU A 36 -3.41 7.75 -4.01
N LEU A 37 -2.13 7.36 -4.06
CA LEU A 37 -1.26 7.69 -5.20
C LEU A 37 -1.80 7.17 -6.53
N LEU A 38 -2.33 5.93 -6.57
CA LEU A 38 -2.94 5.37 -7.77
C LEU A 38 -4.20 6.11 -8.20
N ARG A 39 -5.01 6.60 -7.24
CA ARG A 39 -6.18 7.44 -7.54
C ARG A 39 -5.76 8.79 -8.11
N GLN A 40 -4.74 9.41 -7.54
CA GLN A 40 -4.20 10.69 -8.03
C GLN A 40 -3.59 10.56 -9.42
N ALA A 41 -2.94 9.43 -9.72
CA ALA A 41 -2.39 9.16 -11.04
C ALA A 41 -3.45 8.78 -12.10
N ARG A 42 -4.72 8.60 -11.71
CA ARG A 42 -5.78 8.20 -12.64
C ARG A 42 -5.94 9.25 -13.73
N GLY A 43 -5.85 8.81 -14.99
CA GLY A 43 -6.02 9.69 -16.14
C GLY A 43 -4.83 10.60 -16.43
N MET A 44 -3.70 10.43 -15.75
CA MET A 44 -2.47 11.20 -15.98
C MET A 44 -2.05 11.22 -17.47
N TRP A 45 -2.39 10.18 -18.22
CA TRP A 45 -2.00 9.99 -19.62
C TRP A 45 -3.18 10.11 -20.60
N LYS A 46 -4.40 10.38 -20.12
CA LYS A 46 -5.63 10.28 -20.93
C LYS A 46 -5.63 11.21 -22.14
N ASP A 47 -5.17 12.44 -21.95
CA ASP A 47 -5.25 13.50 -22.97
C ASP A 47 -3.86 13.83 -23.54
N ARG A 48 -2.87 12.96 -23.31
CA ARG A 48 -1.52 13.11 -23.87
C ARG A 48 -1.52 12.65 -25.32
N THR A 49 -1.04 13.53 -26.21
CA THR A 49 -0.93 13.27 -27.65
C THR A 49 0.49 12.92 -28.08
N ASP A 50 1.46 12.96 -27.15
CA ASP A 50 2.88 12.71 -27.39
C ASP A 50 3.29 11.25 -27.13
N LEU A 51 2.33 10.40 -26.76
CA LEU A 51 2.57 8.99 -26.45
C LEU A 51 2.64 8.15 -27.74
N PRO A 52 3.48 7.10 -27.78
CA PRO A 52 3.48 6.12 -28.86
C PRO A 52 2.18 5.31 -28.90
N ASP A 53 1.97 4.53 -29.95
CA ASP A 53 0.84 3.60 -30.04
C ASP A 53 0.90 2.56 -28.91
N LEU A 54 0.14 2.81 -27.84
CA LEU A 54 0.11 1.98 -26.64
C LEU A 54 -0.47 0.58 -26.92
N GLU A 55 -1.33 0.45 -27.93
CA GLU A 55 -1.93 -0.83 -28.30
C GLU A 55 -0.92 -1.71 -29.01
N ALA A 56 -0.14 -1.12 -29.93
CA ALA A 56 0.98 -1.81 -30.57
C ALA A 56 2.04 -2.26 -29.54
N LEU A 57 2.41 -1.39 -28.60
CA LEU A 57 3.36 -1.75 -27.53
C LEU A 57 2.85 -2.89 -26.65
N ARG A 58 1.55 -2.94 -26.35
CA ARG A 58 0.94 -4.02 -25.56
C ARG A 58 1.01 -5.35 -26.29
N ARG A 59 0.69 -5.37 -27.59
CA ARG A 59 0.76 -6.59 -28.42
C ARG A 59 2.18 -7.16 -28.48
N GLU A 60 3.19 -6.32 -28.68
CA GLU A 60 4.59 -6.77 -28.69
C GLU A 60 4.97 -7.45 -27.37
N PHE A 61 4.48 -6.95 -26.24
CA PHE A 61 4.79 -7.51 -24.93
C PHE A 61 4.09 -8.84 -24.67
N ASP A 62 2.87 -9.02 -25.18
CA ASP A 62 2.08 -10.25 -25.02
C ASP A 62 2.58 -11.40 -25.91
N GLU A 63 3.30 -11.08 -27.00
CA GLU A 63 3.90 -12.04 -27.94
C GLU A 63 5.30 -12.52 -27.52
N ARG A 64 5.84 -12.02 -26.40
CA ARG A 64 7.16 -12.40 -25.83
C ARG A 64 7.02 -13.31 -24.62
#